data_AF-A0A195C3E4-F1
#
_entry.id   AF-A0A195C3E4-F1
#
_cell.length_a   1.000
_cell.length_b   1.000
_cell.length_c   1.000
_cell.angle_alpha   90.00
_cell.angle_beta   90.00
_cell.angle_gamma   90.00
#
_symmetry.space_group_name_H-M   'P 1'
#
loop_
_entity.id
_entity.type
_entity.pdbx_description
1 polymer ?
#
loop_
_entity_poly.entity_id
_entity_poly.type
_entity_poly.pdbx_seq_one_letter_code
_entity_poly.pdbx_strand_id
1 'polypeptide(L)'
;MLGKTSLDGDTGDILPFMQGMMEHLLSKEILYPSLKELSDKYPAWLEEHKATLNASDLERYTKQSELMEKVCIELEKEKEDDTESIKQHRFECVLKLMTEMQNYGQAPDDLVGEQCSPFQFNLENNPTFPFPLGVDSQQDCCIN
;
A
#
# COMPACT_ATOMS: atom_id res chain seq x y z
N MET A 1 32.18 -1.61 29.02
CA MET A 1 32.45 -1.62 27.57
C MET A 1 31.41 -2.53 26.93
N LEU A 2 30.27 -1.96 26.52
CA LEU A 2 29.16 -2.71 25.93
C LEU A 2 29.45 -2.95 24.45
N GLY A 3 29.43 -4.23 24.08
CA GLY A 3 29.77 -4.72 22.75
C GLY A 3 28.73 -4.31 21.70
N LYS A 4 29.25 -3.82 20.58
CA LYS A 4 28.55 -3.73 19.30
C LYS A 4 28.10 -5.13 18.87
N THR A 5 26.80 -5.39 18.79
CA THR A 5 26.27 -6.46 17.95
C THR A 5 25.84 -5.85 16.63
N SER A 6 26.66 -6.11 15.61
CA SER A 6 26.39 -5.84 14.20
C SER A 6 25.09 -6.51 13.78
N LEU A 7 24.19 -5.72 13.19
CA LEU A 7 23.12 -6.18 12.32
C LEU A 7 23.76 -6.46 10.96
N ASP A 8 24.33 -7.65 10.76
CA ASP A 8 24.88 -8.09 9.48
C ASP A 8 24.84 -9.63 9.45
N GLY A 9 23.87 -10.21 8.74
CA GLY A 9 23.83 -11.67 8.56
C GLY A 9 22.52 -12.31 8.08
N ASP A 10 21.36 -11.71 8.36
CA ASP A 10 20.06 -12.38 8.09
C ASP A 10 19.05 -11.48 7.37
N THR A 11 19.48 -10.38 6.75
CA THR A 11 18.58 -9.56 5.92
C THR A 11 18.64 -9.97 4.45
N GLY A 12 19.73 -10.61 4.01
CA GLY A 12 19.98 -10.95 2.60
C GLY A 12 18.98 -11.94 2.00
N ASP A 13 18.55 -12.95 2.76
CA ASP A 13 17.58 -13.96 2.30
C ASP A 13 16.11 -13.50 2.41
N ILE A 14 15.83 -12.46 3.22
CA ILE A 14 14.48 -11.93 3.43
C ILE A 14 14.08 -10.99 2.29
N LEU A 15 15.03 -10.24 1.73
CA LEU A 15 14.79 -9.30 0.63
C LEU A 15 14.13 -9.94 -0.62
N PRO A 16 14.62 -11.06 -1.18
CA PRO A 16 13.98 -11.69 -2.34
C PRO A 16 12.58 -12.24 -2.02
N PHE A 17 12.35 -12.68 -0.79
CA PHE A 17 11.04 -13.13 -0.33
C PHE A 17 10.04 -11.96 -0.22
N MET A 18 10.48 -10.82 0.34
CA MET A 18 9.66 -9.60 0.41
C MET A 18 9.31 -9.09 -0.99
N GLN A 19 10.25 -9.15 -1.93
CA GLN A 19 10.01 -8.74 -3.32
C GLN A 19 8.93 -9.60 -3.98
N GLY A 20 9.02 -10.93 -3.87
CA GLY A 20 8.02 -11.83 -4.44
C GLY A 20 6.62 -11.65 -3.81
N MET A 21 6.56 -11.30 -2.53
CA MET A 21 5.30 -11.02 -1.85
C MET A 21 4.70 -9.67 -2.29
N MET A 22 5.52 -8.65 -2.53
CA MET A 22 5.06 -7.38 -3.13
C MET A 22 4.56 -7.58 -4.56
N GLU A 23 5.25 -8.36 -5.38
CA GLU A 23 4.79 -8.71 -6.73
C GLU A 23 3.43 -9.40 -6.70
N HIS A 24 3.21 -10.32 -5.75
CA HIS A 24 1.92 -10.97 -5.59
C HIS A 24 0.82 -10.01 -5.10
N LEU A 25 1.10 -9.16 -4.11
CA LEU A 25 0.13 -8.19 -3.59
C LEU A 25 -0.23 -7.11 -4.61
N LEU A 26 0.75 -6.66 -5.41
CA LEU A 26 0.58 -5.65 -6.46
C LEU A 26 0.13 -6.27 -7.80
N SER A 27 -0.09 -7.57 -7.85
CA SER A 27 -0.62 -8.24 -9.04
C SER A 27 -2.05 -7.77 -9.33
N LYS A 28 -2.44 -7.77 -10.61
CA LYS A 28 -3.80 -7.43 -11.01
C LYS A 28 -4.85 -8.24 -10.24
N GLU A 29 -4.63 -9.52 -10.01
CA GLU A 29 -5.63 -10.38 -9.37
C GLU A 29 -5.97 -9.96 -7.94
N ILE A 30 -5.00 -9.42 -7.20
CA ILE A 30 -5.15 -9.01 -5.79
C ILE A 30 -5.40 -7.51 -5.67
N LEU A 31 -4.62 -6.71 -6.40
CA LEU A 31 -4.61 -5.26 -6.27
C LEU A 31 -5.80 -4.60 -6.98
N TYR A 32 -6.13 -5.07 -8.19
CA TYR A 32 -7.18 -4.46 -9.01
C TYR A 32 -8.56 -4.43 -8.34
N PRO A 33 -9.12 -5.53 -7.80
CA PRO A 33 -10.44 -5.49 -7.18
C PRO A 33 -10.49 -4.54 -5.97
N SER A 34 -9.46 -4.60 -5.13
CA SER A 34 -9.32 -3.75 -3.94
C SER A 34 -9.26 -2.26 -4.30
N LEU A 35 -8.38 -1.91 -5.25
CA LEU A 35 -8.25 -0.52 -5.71
C LEU A 35 -9.48 -0.03 -6.46
N LYS A 36 -10.11 -0.88 -7.26
CA LYS A 36 -11.28 -0.49 -8.03
C LYS A 36 -12.45 -0.13 -7.12
N GLU A 37 -12.69 -0.96 -6.10
CA GLU A 37 -13.70 -0.67 -5.08
C GLU A 37 -13.42 0.64 -4.33
N LEU A 38 -12.17 0.86 -3.93
CA LEU A 38 -11.71 2.11 -3.32
C LEU A 38 -11.92 3.31 -4.24
N SER A 39 -11.49 3.21 -5.49
CA SER A 39 -11.60 4.26 -6.50
C SER A 39 -13.05 4.62 -6.80
N ASP A 40 -13.98 3.67 -6.73
CA ASP A 40 -15.40 3.93 -6.94
C ASP A 40 -16.05 4.60 -5.72
N LYS A 41 -15.56 4.32 -4.50
CA LYS A 41 -16.03 4.92 -3.25
C LYS A 41 -15.42 6.30 -2.96
N TYR A 42 -14.19 6.53 -3.41
CA TYR A 42 -13.40 7.74 -3.14
C TYR A 42 -14.15 9.06 -3.46
N PRO A 43 -14.81 9.20 -4.64
CA PRO A 43 -15.51 10.44 -5.00
C PRO A 43 -16.68 10.74 -4.08
N ALA A 44 -17.44 9.71 -3.68
CA ALA A 44 -18.56 9.86 -2.75
C ALA A 44 -18.07 10.28 -1.36
N TRP A 45 -16.98 9.68 -0.89
CA TRP A 45 -16.38 10.04 0.40
C TRP A 45 -15.85 11.47 0.42
N LEU A 46 -15.17 11.90 -0.66
CA LEU A 46 -14.71 13.28 -0.83
C LEU A 46 -15.87 14.27 -0.81
N GLU A 47 -16.97 13.98 -1.51
CA GLU A 47 -18.14 14.85 -1.55
C GLU A 47 -18.83 14.99 -0.18
N GLU A 48 -18.80 13.93 0.63
CA GLU A 48 -19.33 13.94 2.00
C GLU A 48 -18.43 14.74 2.96
N HIS A 49 -17.10 14.58 2.83
CA HIS A 49 -16.12 15.18 3.74
C HIS A 49 -15.57 16.53 3.27
N LYS A 50 -15.84 16.99 2.05
CA LYS A 50 -15.30 18.28 1.55
C LYS A 50 -15.66 19.50 2.40
N ALA A 51 -16.74 19.42 3.16
CA ALA A 51 -17.17 20.50 4.06
C ALA A 51 -16.40 20.51 5.39
N THR A 52 -15.84 19.36 5.79
CA THR A 52 -15.07 19.19 7.03
C THR A 52 -13.56 19.23 6.78
N LEU A 53 -13.13 18.84 5.58
CA LEU A 53 -11.72 18.82 5.17
C LEU A 53 -11.21 20.20 4.79
N ASN A 54 -9.93 20.43 5.09
CA ASN A 54 -9.21 21.61 4.65
C ASN A 54 -8.85 21.48 3.17
N ALA A 55 -8.59 22.61 2.50
CA ALA A 55 -8.19 22.61 1.08
C ALA A 55 -6.95 21.74 0.80
N SER A 56 -5.97 21.74 1.70
CA SER A 56 -4.77 20.90 1.57
C SER A 56 -5.08 19.40 1.64
N ASP A 57 -5.98 18.98 2.54
CA ASP A 57 -6.33 17.57 2.67
C ASP A 57 -7.19 17.12 1.49
N LEU A 58 -8.12 17.97 1.05
CA LEU A 58 -8.94 17.72 -0.14
C LEU A 58 -8.07 17.55 -1.39
N GLU A 59 -7.05 18.40 -1.58
CA GLU A 59 -6.11 18.26 -2.70
C GLU A 59 -5.32 16.95 -2.62
N ARG A 60 -4.79 16.60 -1.44
CA ARG A 60 -4.05 15.34 -1.22
C ARG A 60 -4.91 14.13 -1.54
N TYR A 61 -6.12 14.07 -1.00
CA TYR A 61 -7.05 12.97 -1.22
C TYR A 61 -7.53 12.89 -2.68
N THR A 62 -7.74 14.03 -3.33
CA THR A 62 -8.02 14.07 -4.77
C THR A 62 -6.86 13.47 -5.57
N LYS A 63 -5.61 13.82 -5.23
CA LYS A 63 -4.41 13.27 -5.88
C LYS A 63 -4.26 11.77 -5.66
N GLN A 64 -4.55 11.29 -4.45
CA GLN A 64 -4.56 9.86 -4.16
C GLN A 64 -5.60 9.13 -5.03
N SER A 65 -6.83 9.65 -5.13
CA SER A 65 -7.87 9.08 -6.01
C SER A 65 -7.44 9.02 -7.47
N GLU A 66 -6.84 10.10 -8.00
CA GLU A 66 -6.32 10.13 -9.38
C GLU A 66 -5.22 9.07 -9.59
N LEU A 67 -4.35 8.86 -8.60
CA LEU A 67 -3.30 7.85 -8.67
C LEU A 67 -3.86 6.43 -8.60
N MET A 68 -4.89 6.19 -7.77
CA MET A 68 -5.56 4.88 -7.68
C MET A 68 -6.18 4.49 -9.00
N GLU A 69 -6.86 5.44 -9.65
CA GLU A 69 -7.44 5.23 -10.97
C GLU A 69 -6.36 4.92 -12.02
N LYS A 70 -5.24 5.65 -12.01
CA LYS A 70 -4.10 5.35 -12.91
C LYS A 70 -3.55 3.94 -12.70
N VAL A 71 -3.42 3.50 -11.45
CA VAL A 71 -2.98 2.12 -11.16
C VAL A 71 -3.98 1.11 -11.72
N CYS A 72 -5.28 1.32 -11.51
CA CYS A 72 -6.32 0.47 -12.09
C CYS A 72 -6.17 0.35 -13.60
N ILE A 73 -6.02 1.48 -14.29
CA ILE A 73 -5.85 1.54 -15.75
C ILE A 73 -4.60 0.76 -16.20
N GLU A 74 -3.47 0.89 -15.51
CA GLU A 74 -2.24 0.13 -15.86
C GLU A 74 -2.38 -1.38 -15.64
N LEU A 75 -3.15 -1.79 -14.63
CA LEU A 75 -3.48 -3.20 -14.39
C LEU A 75 -4.49 -3.72 -15.43
N GLU A 76 -5.45 -2.90 -15.86
CA GLU A 76 -6.43 -3.27 -16.90
C GLU A 76 -5.78 -3.50 -18.26
N LYS A 77 -4.69 -2.78 -18.57
CA LYS A 77 -3.91 -2.97 -19.80
C LYS A 77 -3.20 -4.32 -19.88
N GLU A 78 -3.08 -5.04 -18.78
CA GLU A 78 -2.51 -6.40 -18.73
C GLU A 78 -3.17 -7.35 -19.73
N LYS A 79 -2.33 -8.04 -20.51
CA LYS A 79 -2.74 -9.13 -21.38
C LYS A 79 -2.02 -10.42 -21.00
N GLU A 80 -2.69 -11.55 -21.17
CA GLU A 80 -2.10 -12.87 -20.88
C GLU A 80 -0.88 -13.16 -21.77
N ASP A 81 -0.90 -12.68 -23.03
CA ASP A 81 0.19 -12.79 -24.00
C ASP A 81 1.33 -11.77 -23.80
N ASP A 82 1.29 -10.95 -22.76
CA ASP A 82 2.38 -10.00 -22.45
C ASP A 82 3.67 -10.76 -22.10
N THR A 83 4.79 -10.31 -22.65
CA THR A 83 6.11 -10.86 -22.32
C THR A 83 6.51 -10.51 -20.89
N GLU A 84 7.44 -11.27 -20.30
CA GLU A 84 7.94 -11.01 -18.94
C GLU A 84 8.46 -9.57 -18.78
N SER A 85 9.12 -9.02 -19.79
CA SER A 85 9.59 -7.63 -19.78
C SER A 85 8.45 -6.61 -19.68
N ILE A 86 7.30 -6.86 -20.32
CA ILE A 86 6.12 -5.98 -20.24
C ILE A 86 5.48 -6.09 -18.86
N LYS A 87 5.37 -7.31 -18.31
CA LYS A 87 4.83 -7.56 -16.97
C LYS A 87 5.69 -6.87 -15.91
N GLN A 88 7.01 -7.00 -16.00
CA GLN A 88 7.95 -6.35 -15.09
C GLN A 88 7.89 -4.83 -15.19
N HIS A 89 7.83 -4.27 -16.41
CA HIS A 89 7.70 -2.83 -16.61
C HIS A 89 6.38 -2.29 -16.02
N ARG A 90 5.27 -3.02 -16.18
CA ARG A 90 3.99 -2.68 -15.56
C ARG A 90 4.06 -2.71 -14.05
N PHE A 91 4.68 -3.75 -13.47
CA PHE A 91 4.90 -3.82 -12.02
C PHE A 91 5.70 -2.62 -11.52
N GLU A 92 6.80 -2.25 -12.18
CA GLU A 92 7.58 -1.05 -11.82
C GLU A 92 6.74 0.24 -11.93
N CYS A 93 5.90 0.37 -12.96
CA CYS A 93 4.97 1.49 -13.10
C CYS A 93 3.94 1.55 -11.96
N VAL A 94 3.33 0.42 -11.62
CA VAL A 94 2.35 0.30 -10.53
C VAL A 94 3.01 0.61 -9.19
N LEU A 95 4.19 0.05 -8.94
CA LEU A 95 4.98 0.31 -7.73
C LEU A 95 5.31 1.80 -7.62
N LYS A 96 5.75 2.43 -8.71
CA LYS A 96 6.05 3.87 -8.72
C LYS A 96 4.82 4.72 -8.41
N LEU A 97 3.67 4.40 -8.98
CA LEU A 97 2.41 5.11 -8.72
C LEU A 97 1.96 4.95 -7.26
N MET A 98 2.14 3.74 -6.69
CA MET A 98 1.86 3.48 -5.28
C MET A 98 2.78 4.26 -4.35
N THR A 99 4.08 4.28 -4.63
CA THR A 99 5.04 5.10 -3.87
C THR A 99 4.70 6.59 -4.00
N GLU A 100 4.30 7.04 -5.18
CA GLU A 100 3.85 8.43 -5.37
C GLU A 100 2.59 8.73 -4.56
N MET A 101 1.64 7.80 -4.49
CA MET A 101 0.43 7.93 -3.68
C MET A 101 0.75 8.07 -2.19
N GLN A 102 1.72 7.30 -1.69
CA GLN A 102 2.20 7.41 -0.31
C GLN A 102 2.84 8.76 0.00
N ASN A 103 3.47 9.44 -0.97
CA ASN A 103 4.00 10.79 -0.78
C ASN A 103 2.89 11.83 -0.50
N TYR A 104 1.65 11.57 -0.95
CA TYR A 104 0.48 12.38 -0.59
C TYR A 104 -0.09 12.00 0.80
N GLY A 105 0.50 11.01 1.47
CA GLY A 105 0.16 10.51 2.80
C GLY A 105 -0.84 9.35 2.78
N GLN A 106 -1.34 9.01 3.97
CA GLN A 106 -2.27 7.90 4.13
C GLN A 106 -3.65 8.24 3.54
N ALA A 107 -4.29 7.23 2.95
CA ALA A 107 -5.69 7.32 2.55
C ALA A 107 -6.62 7.30 3.78
N PRO A 108 -7.86 7.81 3.67
CA PRO A 108 -8.76 7.92 4.82
C PRO A 108 -9.09 6.54 5.40
N ASP A 109 -8.90 6.33 6.70
CA ASP A 109 -9.16 5.04 7.35
C ASP A 109 -10.62 4.57 7.18
N ASP A 110 -11.58 5.51 7.19
CA ASP A 110 -13.00 5.25 6.91
C ASP A 110 -13.24 4.68 5.49
N LEU A 111 -12.36 5.01 4.55
CA LEU A 111 -12.45 4.57 3.16
C LEU A 111 -11.71 3.26 2.92
N VAL A 112 -10.50 3.13 3.48
CA VAL A 112 -9.60 1.99 3.26
C VAL A 112 -10.09 0.74 4.00
N GLY A 113 -10.70 0.90 5.18
CA GLY A 113 -11.26 -0.20 5.98
C GLY A 113 -10.27 -1.33 6.30
N GLU A 114 -10.71 -2.34 7.08
CA GLU A 114 -9.88 -3.52 7.40
C GLU A 114 -9.57 -4.39 6.16
N GLN A 115 -10.36 -4.29 5.09
CA GLN A 115 -10.22 -5.11 3.88
C GLN A 115 -8.99 -4.71 3.05
N CYS A 116 -8.54 -3.45 3.14
CA CYS A 116 -7.29 -2.98 2.55
C CYS A 116 -6.16 -2.81 3.59
N SER A 117 -6.28 -3.44 4.77
CA SER A 117 -5.17 -3.59 5.71
C SER A 117 -3.87 -4.17 5.12
N PRO A 118 -3.84 -5.06 4.11
CA PRO A 118 -2.56 -5.43 3.47
C PRO A 118 -1.86 -4.27 2.77
N PHE A 119 -2.57 -3.16 2.52
CA PHE A 119 -2.07 -1.95 1.88
C PHE A 119 -2.03 -0.75 2.84
N GLN A 120 -2.15 -0.98 4.15
CA GLN A 120 -2.00 0.06 5.17
C GLN A 120 -0.50 0.40 5.29
N PHE A 121 0.01 1.10 4.28
CA PHE A 121 1.40 1.53 4.17
C PHE A 121 1.63 2.70 5.13
N ASN A 122 1.93 2.35 6.38
CA ASN A 122 2.13 3.30 7.46
C ASN A 122 3.39 4.15 7.24
N LEU A 123 3.34 5.37 7.79
CA LEU A 123 4.23 6.54 7.65
C LEU A 123 5.73 6.32 7.95
N GLU A 124 6.18 5.10 8.23
CA GLU A 124 7.55 4.82 8.69
C GLU A 124 8.49 4.24 7.62
N ASN A 125 8.15 4.38 6.33
CA ASN A 125 8.98 3.91 5.20
C ASN A 125 9.31 2.41 5.23
N ASN A 126 8.50 1.59 5.91
CA ASN A 126 8.68 0.15 5.96
C ASN A 126 7.36 -0.57 5.65
N PRO A 127 7.32 -1.50 4.66
CA PRO A 127 6.10 -2.23 4.32
C PRO A 127 5.69 -3.11 5.50
N THR A 128 4.64 -2.70 6.22
CA THR A 128 4.01 -3.56 7.24
C THR A 128 3.18 -4.59 6.49
N PHE A 129 3.79 -5.71 6.13
CA PHE A 129 3.06 -6.91 5.73
C PHE A 129 2.10 -7.31 6.86
N PRO A 130 0.92 -7.88 6.55
CA PRO A 130 0.01 -8.42 7.55
C PRO A 130 0.55 -9.76 8.09
N PHE A 131 1.78 -9.78 8.62
CA PHE A 131 2.32 -10.87 9.41
C PHE A 131 3.26 -10.31 10.49
N PRO A 132 3.20 -10.85 11.72
CA PRO A 132 3.73 -10.18 12.90
C PRO A 132 5.24 -10.34 12.92
N LEU A 133 5.98 -9.26 12.67
CA LEU A 133 7.40 -9.22 12.93
C LEU A 133 7.76 -7.89 13.57
N GLY A 134 7.61 -7.88 14.90
CA GLY A 134 7.94 -6.75 15.76
C GLY A 134 6.98 -6.68 16.94
N VAL A 135 7.28 -7.43 17.99
CA VAL A 135 6.70 -7.21 19.31
C VAL A 135 6.98 -5.75 19.71
N ASP A 136 5.96 -4.98 20.07
CA ASP A 136 5.95 -4.27 21.35
C ASP A 136 4.53 -3.86 21.77
N SER A 137 4.10 -4.50 22.85
CA SER A 137 3.37 -3.95 24.00
C SER A 137 2.15 -3.05 23.78
N GLN A 138 0.97 -3.63 24.05
CA GLN A 138 0.14 -3.29 25.22
C GLN A 138 -1.35 -3.55 24.90
N GLN A 139 -1.74 -4.83 24.82
CA GLN A 139 -3.09 -5.23 25.19
C GLN A 139 -2.98 -5.94 26.53
N ASP A 140 -3.25 -5.14 27.56
CA ASP A 140 -3.70 -5.56 28.86
C ASP A 140 -4.75 -6.67 28.71
N CYS A 141 -4.31 -7.92 28.89
CA CYS A 141 -5.15 -8.94 29.49
C CYS A 141 -4.53 -9.27 30.84
N CYS A 142 -4.54 -8.28 31.73
CA CYS A 142 -4.68 -8.61 33.13
C CYS A 142 -6.01 -9.34 33.24
N ILE A 143 -6.01 -10.66 33.46
CA ILE A 143 -7.01 -11.39 34.27
C ILE A 143 -6.55 -12.86 34.40
N ASN A 144 -5.96 -13.09 35.57
CA ASN A 144 -6.13 -14.21 36.49
C ASN A 144 -5.60 -15.61 36.13
#